data_AF-A0A401H4A9-F1
#
_entry.id   AF-A0A401H4A9-F1
#
_cell.length_a   1.000
_cell.length_b   1.000
_cell.length_c   1.000
_cell.angle_alpha   90.00
_cell.angle_beta   90.00
_cell.angle_gamma   90.00
#
_symmetry.space_group_name_H-M   'P 1'
#
loop_
_entity.id
_entity.type
_entity.pdbx_description
1 polymer ?
#
loop_
_entity_poly.entity_id
_entity_poly.type
_entity_poly.pdbx_seq_one_letter_code
_entity_poly.pdbx_strand_id
1 'polypeptide(L)'
;MSHEDSVHYDFETPIGDAEWNATLPSGGVLLHLGPKLRPFSLSMFHQMRCLNIIRGGLAALYADGTPGARLRQPNLTRHCMNYLRQMVLCRADLRLESVRAPRGYKLATSEVTHACQDWNAVYSAAEENYAQYLITLEEVDE
;
A
#
# COMPACT_ATOMS: atom_id res chain seq x y z
N MET A 1 13.00 16.14 -6.79
CA MET A 1 11.66 15.67 -7.20
C MET A 1 10.71 16.82 -6.91
N SER A 2 10.08 17.40 -7.94
CA SER A 2 8.88 18.23 -7.74
C SER A 2 7.77 17.31 -7.23
N HIS A 3 7.10 17.68 -6.14
CA HIS A 3 5.81 17.09 -5.81
C HIS A 3 4.80 17.70 -6.77
N GLU A 4 4.20 16.88 -7.60
CA GLU A 4 3.19 17.28 -8.58
C GLU A 4 1.87 16.66 -8.16
N ASP A 5 0.79 17.42 -8.26
CA ASP A 5 -0.54 16.91 -7.95
C ASP A 5 -0.88 15.80 -8.96
N SER A 6 -1.08 14.59 -8.45
CA SER A 6 -1.45 13.42 -9.24
C SER A 6 -2.95 13.45 -9.52
N VAL A 7 -3.33 13.26 -10.79
CA VAL A 7 -4.73 12.98 -11.17
C VAL A 7 -5.17 11.55 -10.81
N HIS A 8 -4.21 10.70 -10.44
CA HIS A 8 -4.43 9.33 -9.97
C HIS A 8 -4.49 9.25 -8.44
N TYR A 9 -5.13 8.20 -7.95
CA TYR A 9 -5.28 7.84 -6.54
C TYR A 9 -6.09 8.84 -5.74
N ASP A 10 -7.09 9.44 -6.38
CA ASP A 10 -7.99 10.38 -5.73
C ASP A 10 -8.61 9.78 -4.45
N PHE A 11 -8.81 10.63 -3.46
CA PHE A 11 -9.16 10.24 -2.10
C PHE A 11 -10.61 9.77 -1.96
N GLU A 12 -11.56 10.35 -2.69
CA GLU A 12 -13.01 10.21 -2.45
C GLU A 12 -13.82 9.86 -3.71
N THR A 13 -13.17 9.66 -4.86
CA THR A 13 -13.87 9.33 -6.12
C THR A 13 -13.92 7.83 -6.42
N PRO A 14 -14.94 7.37 -7.18
CA PRO A 14 -14.98 5.98 -7.66
C PRO A 14 -13.78 5.57 -8.52
N ILE A 15 -13.19 6.52 -9.26
CA ILE A 15 -11.97 6.28 -10.04
C ILE A 15 -10.80 6.04 -9.09
N GLY A 16 -10.64 6.90 -8.06
CA GLY A 16 -9.64 6.71 -7.02
C GLY A 16 -9.78 5.35 -6.33
N ASP A 17 -11.00 4.92 -6.00
CA ASP A 17 -11.26 3.59 -5.42
C ASP A 17 -10.74 2.46 -6.32
N ALA A 18 -10.98 2.56 -7.63
CA ALA A 18 -10.49 1.58 -8.60
C ALA A 18 -8.96 1.60 -8.70
N GLU A 19 -8.34 2.78 -8.73
CA GLU A 19 -6.88 2.94 -8.79
C GLU A 19 -6.19 2.39 -7.54
N TRP A 20 -6.71 2.71 -6.35
CA TRP A 20 -6.20 2.18 -5.10
C TRP A 20 -6.33 0.65 -5.02
N ASN A 21 -7.41 0.08 -5.55
CA ASN A 21 -7.56 -1.37 -5.65
C ASN A 21 -6.60 -2.00 -6.67
N ALA A 22 -6.34 -1.31 -7.79
CA ALA A 22 -5.40 -1.74 -8.84
C ALA A 22 -3.92 -1.71 -8.40
N THR A 23 -3.61 -1.25 -7.18
CA THR A 23 -2.25 -1.36 -6.60
C THR A 23 -1.88 -2.80 -6.25
N LEU A 24 -2.83 -3.73 -6.26
CA LEU A 24 -2.63 -5.14 -5.94
C LEU A 24 -2.74 -6.01 -7.21
N PRO A 25 -2.04 -7.16 -7.28
CA PRO A 25 -2.24 -8.13 -8.33
C PRO A 25 -3.65 -8.74 -8.26
N SER A 26 -4.04 -9.51 -9.28
CA SER A 26 -5.35 -10.15 -9.39
C SER A 26 -5.71 -11.01 -8.18
N GLY A 27 -4.72 -11.68 -7.57
CA GLY A 27 -4.85 -12.47 -6.34
C GLY A 27 -4.90 -11.64 -5.04
N GLY A 28 -4.90 -10.31 -5.14
CA GLY A 28 -4.90 -9.40 -4.01
C GLY A 28 -3.56 -9.40 -3.26
N VAL A 29 -3.58 -9.65 -1.95
CA VAL A 29 -2.37 -9.62 -1.11
C VAL A 29 -1.75 -10.99 -0.87
N LEU A 30 -2.36 -12.05 -1.40
CA LEU A 30 -2.06 -13.43 -1.05
C LEU A 30 -1.26 -14.13 -2.14
N LEU A 31 -0.30 -14.93 -1.70
CA LEU A 31 0.36 -15.97 -2.47
C LEU A 31 0.00 -17.33 -1.88
N HIS A 32 -0.17 -18.33 -2.73
CA HIS A 32 -0.45 -19.70 -2.32
C HIS A 32 0.76 -20.58 -2.64
N LEU A 33 1.45 -21.05 -1.61
CA LEU A 33 2.75 -21.72 -1.77
C LEU A 33 2.77 -23.14 -1.18
N GLY A 34 3.52 -24.00 -1.86
CA GLY A 34 3.74 -25.39 -1.50
C GLY A 34 2.57 -26.32 -1.83
N PRO A 35 2.71 -27.64 -1.56
CA PRO A 35 1.75 -28.65 -2.01
C PRO A 35 0.34 -28.52 -1.44
N LYS A 36 0.19 -27.78 -0.34
CA LYS A 36 -1.10 -27.52 0.33
C LYS A 36 -1.65 -26.12 0.06
N LEU A 37 -1.10 -25.41 -0.93
CA LEU A 37 -1.52 -24.06 -1.31
C LEU A 37 -1.65 -23.11 -0.11
N ARG A 38 -0.67 -23.13 0.81
CA ARG A 38 -0.77 -22.34 2.03
C ARG A 38 -0.75 -20.85 1.69
N PRO A 39 -1.66 -20.04 2.26
CA PRO A 39 -1.69 -18.61 2.00
C PRO A 39 -0.57 -17.89 2.76
N PHE A 40 0.13 -17.01 2.06
CA PHE A 40 1.12 -16.08 2.59
C PHE A 40 0.81 -14.69 2.08
N SER A 41 1.11 -13.65 2.87
CA SER A 41 0.97 -12.27 2.41
C SER A 41 2.33 -11.63 2.21
N LEU A 42 2.56 -11.09 1.02
CA LEU A 42 3.77 -10.31 0.75
C LEU A 42 3.69 -8.97 1.46
N SER A 43 4.78 -8.62 2.16
CA SER A 43 4.84 -7.37 2.94
C SER A 43 4.55 -6.13 2.09
N MET A 44 4.99 -6.08 0.83
CA MET A 44 4.72 -4.97 -0.08
C MET A 44 3.21 -4.77 -0.30
N PHE A 45 2.51 -5.82 -0.75
CA PHE A 45 1.07 -5.76 -1.00
C PHE A 45 0.26 -5.54 0.28
N HIS A 46 0.70 -6.09 1.41
CA HIS A 46 0.07 -5.85 2.71
C HIS A 46 0.13 -4.37 3.11
N GLN A 47 1.27 -3.70 2.87
CA GLN A 47 1.41 -2.26 3.12
C GLN A 47 0.44 -1.46 2.23
N MET A 48 0.36 -1.76 0.93
CA MET A 48 -0.57 -1.10 0.00
C MET A 48 -2.03 -1.29 0.40
N ARG A 49 -2.42 -2.51 0.79
CA ARG A 49 -3.77 -2.80 1.29
C ARG A 49 -4.08 -2.05 2.58
N CYS A 50 -3.12 -1.97 3.51
CA CYS A 50 -3.27 -1.20 4.75
C CYS A 50 -3.48 0.29 4.48
N LEU A 51 -2.73 0.87 3.54
CA LEU A 51 -2.91 2.26 3.13
C LEU A 51 -4.32 2.51 2.60
N ASN A 52 -4.83 1.66 1.70
CA ASN A 52 -6.18 1.82 1.16
C ASN A 52 -7.27 1.62 2.24
N ILE A 53 -7.07 0.72 3.21
CA ILE A 53 -7.99 0.56 4.35
C ILE A 53 -8.07 1.85 5.17
N ILE A 54 -6.93 2.47 5.48
CA ILE A 54 -6.89 3.73 6.22
C ILE A 54 -7.57 4.85 5.43
N ARG A 55 -7.24 4.97 4.13
CA ARG A 55 -7.88 5.93 3.20
C ARG A 55 -9.39 5.78 3.22
N GLY A 56 -9.91 4.58 2.95
CA GLY A 56 -11.35 4.31 2.93
C GLY A 56 -12.04 4.55 4.27
N GLY A 57 -11.36 4.29 5.38
CA GLY A 57 -11.86 4.61 6.72
C GLY A 57 -12.00 6.12 6.95
N LEU A 58 -11.04 6.91 6.48
CA LEU A 58 -11.06 8.38 6.55
C LEU A 58 -12.08 8.98 5.58
N ALA A 59 -12.14 8.51 4.34
CA ALA A 59 -13.11 8.97 3.35
C ALA A 59 -14.55 8.75 3.84
N ALA A 60 -14.83 7.56 4.41
CA ALA A 60 -16.13 7.30 5.00
C ALA A 60 -16.45 8.18 6.22
N LEU A 61 -15.43 8.55 7.00
CA LEU A 61 -15.60 9.46 8.14
C LEU A 61 -15.92 10.88 7.67
N TYR A 62 -15.25 11.39 6.63
CA TYR A 62 -15.49 12.73 6.11
C TYR A 62 -16.81 12.84 5.34
N ALA A 63 -17.24 11.77 4.68
CA ALA A 63 -18.57 11.71 4.07
C ALA A 63 -19.70 11.69 5.12
N ASP A 64 -19.43 11.26 6.35
CA ASP A 64 -20.41 11.25 7.45
C ASP A 64 -20.41 12.59 8.21
N GLY A 65 -21.28 13.49 7.76
CA GLY A 65 -21.48 14.82 8.39
C GLY A 65 -22.31 14.80 9.69
N THR A 66 -22.65 13.62 10.23
CA THR A 66 -23.51 13.56 11.42
C THR A 66 -22.74 13.87 12.71
N PRO A 67 -23.38 14.51 13.71
CA PRO A 67 -22.78 14.67 15.02
C PRO A 67 -22.45 13.31 15.64
N GLY A 68 -21.15 13.06 15.88
CA GLY A 68 -20.67 11.81 16.46
C GLY A 68 -20.24 10.75 15.45
N ALA A 69 -20.03 11.10 14.18
CA ALA A 69 -19.40 10.25 13.18
C ALA A 69 -18.12 9.56 13.71
N ARG A 70 -17.93 8.28 13.36
CA ARG A 70 -16.80 7.46 13.82
C ARG A 70 -16.17 6.71 12.67
N LEU A 71 -14.87 6.46 12.79
CA LEU A 71 -14.15 5.58 11.86
C LEU A 71 -14.85 4.23 11.75
N ARG A 72 -15.10 3.80 10.52
CA ARG A 72 -15.54 2.43 10.24
C ARG A 72 -14.38 1.48 10.57
N GLN A 73 -14.67 0.38 11.28
CA GLN A 73 -13.69 -0.65 11.66
C GLN A 73 -12.41 -0.10 12.36
N PRO A 74 -12.54 0.64 13.48
CA PRO A 74 -11.41 1.36 14.10
C PRO A 74 -10.28 0.43 14.55
N ASN A 75 -10.59 -0.81 14.92
CA ASN A 75 -9.57 -1.81 15.28
C ASN A 75 -8.71 -2.21 14.09
N LEU A 76 -9.31 -2.38 12.91
CA LEU A 76 -8.57 -2.70 11.68
C LEU A 76 -7.72 -1.51 11.25
N THR A 77 -8.27 -0.29 11.26
CA THR A 77 -7.50 0.93 10.98
C THR A 77 -6.31 1.06 11.93
N ARG A 78 -6.49 0.81 13.23
CA ARG A 78 -5.39 0.83 14.22
C ARG A 78 -4.33 -0.24 13.93
N HIS A 79 -4.75 -1.44 13.55
CA HIS A 79 -3.85 -2.51 13.13
C HIS A 79 -3.02 -2.08 11.91
N CYS A 80 -3.66 -1.59 10.85
CA CYS A 80 -3.01 -1.11 9.63
C CYS A 80 -2.03 0.04 9.92
N MET A 81 -2.43 1.02 10.73
CA MET A 81 -1.57 2.13 11.15
C MET A 81 -0.33 1.63 11.89
N ASN A 82 -0.49 0.67 12.82
CA ASN A 82 0.64 0.12 13.54
C ASN A 82 1.54 -0.76 12.66
N TYR A 83 0.99 -1.46 11.67
CA TYR A 83 1.78 -2.22 10.70
C TYR A 83 2.64 -1.28 9.84
N LEU A 84 2.04 -0.23 9.26
CA LEU A 84 2.77 0.77 8.46
C LEU A 84 3.83 1.48 9.29
N ARG A 85 3.52 1.88 10.53
CA ARG A 85 4.50 2.47 11.45
C ARG A 85 5.71 1.56 11.64
N GLN A 86 5.49 0.27 11.86
CA GLN A 86 6.59 -0.70 12.02
C GLN A 86 7.41 -0.85 10.74
N MET A 87 6.77 -0.91 9.57
CA MET A 87 7.47 -1.04 8.30
C MET A 87 8.31 0.20 7.96
N VAL A 88 7.77 1.41 8.19
CA VAL A 88 8.49 2.67 8.00
C VAL A 88 9.71 2.75 8.93
N LEU A 89 9.57 2.35 10.20
CA LEU A 89 10.70 2.34 11.14
C LEU A 89 11.75 1.29 10.79
N CYS A 90 11.34 0.12 10.30
CA CYS A 90 12.24 -0.97 9.92
C CYS A 90 13.07 -0.64 8.68
N ARG A 91 12.50 0.13 7.76
CA ARG A 91 13.12 0.53 6.48
C ARG A 91 13.42 2.03 6.42
N ALA A 92 13.65 2.65 7.58
CA ALA A 92 13.91 4.08 7.64
C ALA A 92 15.20 4.40 6.89
N ASP A 93 15.17 5.44 6.05
CA ASP A 93 16.37 5.92 5.39
C ASP A 93 17.25 6.62 6.43
N LEU A 94 18.45 6.08 6.65
CA LEU A 94 19.44 6.64 7.57
C LEU A 94 20.34 7.69 6.91
N ARG A 95 20.07 8.03 5.64
CA ARG A 95 20.81 9.05 4.91
C ARG A 95 20.60 10.42 5.55
N LEU A 96 21.71 11.13 5.76
CA LEU A 96 21.69 12.51 6.23
C LEU A 96 21.13 13.43 5.14
N GLU A 97 20.14 14.25 5.50
CA GLU A 97 19.67 15.34 4.66
C GLU A 97 20.78 16.39 4.48
N SER A 98 20.92 16.90 3.26
CA SER A 98 21.97 17.90 2.99
C SER A 98 21.50 19.29 3.40
N VAL A 99 22.38 20.06 4.04
CA VAL A 99 22.09 21.43 4.47
C VAL A 99 22.50 22.39 3.35
N ARG A 100 21.53 23.11 2.79
CA ARG A 100 21.73 24.10 1.71
C ARG A 100 22.11 25.49 2.22
N ALA A 101 21.70 25.84 3.43
CA ALA A 101 22.00 27.13 4.03
C ALA A 101 22.10 27.02 5.56
N PRO A 102 22.95 27.83 6.22
CA PRO A 102 23.08 27.82 7.67
C PRO A 102 21.96 28.58 8.41
N ARG A 103 21.20 29.45 7.72
CA ARG A 103 20.08 30.25 8.28
C ARG A 103 19.02 30.54 7.21
N GLY A 104 17.77 30.76 7.64
CA GLY A 104 16.61 30.96 6.77
C GLY A 104 15.62 29.79 6.74
N TYR A 105 14.69 29.78 5.79
CA TYR A 105 13.73 28.70 5.59
C TYR A 105 14.29 27.65 4.61
N LYS A 106 13.85 26.38 4.72
CA LYS A 106 14.31 25.24 3.89
C LYS A 106 15.83 24.99 4.00
N LEU A 107 16.35 24.96 5.23
CA LEU A 107 17.78 24.77 5.55
C LEU A 107 18.31 23.42 5.07
N ALA A 108 17.52 22.37 5.25
CA ALA A 108 17.81 21.04 4.77
C ALA A 108 17.00 20.74 3.50
N THR A 109 17.55 19.93 2.61
CA THR A 109 16.84 19.37 1.48
C THR A 109 16.82 17.86 1.57
N SER A 110 15.64 17.30 1.30
CA SER A 110 15.42 15.89 1.05
C SER A 110 15.69 15.49 -0.40
N GLU A 111 16.19 16.41 -1.24
CA GLU A 111 16.57 16.10 -2.61
C GLU A 111 17.79 15.21 -2.64
N VAL A 112 17.52 13.91 -2.65
CA VAL A 112 18.51 12.86 -2.83
C VAL A 112 18.11 12.05 -4.06
N THR A 113 19.10 11.60 -4.83
CA THR A 113 18.82 10.71 -5.96
C THR A 113 18.47 9.34 -5.42
N HIS A 114 17.19 8.98 -5.52
CA HIS A 114 16.74 7.62 -5.25
C HIS A 114 16.89 6.77 -6.51
N ALA A 115 17.30 5.51 -6.34
CA ALA A 115 17.28 4.52 -7.41
C ALA A 115 15.96 3.76 -7.35
N CYS A 116 15.13 3.87 -8.39
CA CYS A 116 13.91 3.08 -8.50
C CYS A 116 14.27 1.62 -8.76
N GLN A 117 13.66 0.70 -8.01
CA GLN A 117 13.72 -0.73 -8.30
C GLN A 117 12.58 -1.11 -9.24
N ASP A 118 12.82 -2.10 -10.11
CA ASP A 118 11.78 -2.65 -10.96
C ASP A 118 10.88 -3.59 -10.15
N TRP A 119 9.73 -3.06 -9.73
CA TRP A 119 8.74 -3.83 -8.98
C TRP A 119 7.92 -4.77 -9.87
N ASN A 120 7.98 -4.65 -11.19
CA ASN A 120 7.21 -5.52 -12.10
C ASN A 120 7.51 -6.99 -11.87
N ALA A 121 8.77 -7.34 -11.55
CA ALA A 121 9.15 -8.71 -11.22
C ALA A 121 8.32 -9.32 -10.06
N VAL A 122 7.98 -8.51 -9.04
CA VAL A 122 7.18 -8.96 -7.90
C VAL A 122 5.71 -9.13 -8.30
N TYR A 123 5.19 -8.23 -9.13
CA TYR A 123 3.82 -8.34 -9.66
C TYR A 123 3.67 -9.56 -10.57
N SER A 124 4.58 -9.76 -11.53
CA SER A 124 4.57 -10.93 -12.43
C SER A 124 4.60 -12.24 -11.65
N ALA A 125 5.47 -12.36 -10.65
CA ALA A 125 5.53 -13.56 -9.82
C ALA A 125 4.24 -13.81 -9.03
N ALA A 126 3.53 -12.75 -8.60
CA ALA A 126 2.27 -12.87 -7.90
C ALA A 126 1.11 -13.25 -8.83
N GLU A 127 1.09 -12.71 -10.05
CA GLU A 127 0.11 -13.09 -11.08
C GLU A 127 0.28 -14.55 -11.49
N GLU A 128 1.52 -14.99 -11.77
CA GLU A 128 1.84 -16.39 -12.08
C GLU A 128 1.41 -17.33 -10.95
N ASN A 129 1.69 -16.95 -9.70
CA ASN A 129 1.27 -17.73 -8.54
C ASN A 129 -0.25 -17.83 -8.43
N TYR A 130 -0.98 -16.74 -8.69
CA TYR A 130 -2.43 -16.73 -8.63
C TYR A 130 -3.06 -17.55 -9.75
N ALA A 131 -2.52 -17.45 -10.98
CA ALA A 131 -2.97 -18.27 -12.10
C ALA A 131 -2.79 -19.78 -11.80
N GLN A 132 -1.64 -20.18 -11.26
CA GLN A 132 -1.41 -21.57 -10.88
C GLN A 132 -2.35 -22.03 -9.76
N TYR A 133 -2.65 -21.15 -8.79
CA TYR A 133 -3.60 -21.45 -7.72
C TYR A 133 -5.01 -21.76 -8.26
N LEU A 134 -5.50 -20.98 -9.23
CA LEU A 134 -6.81 -21.21 -9.84
C LEU A 134 -6.87 -22.55 -10.56
N ILE A 135 -5.86 -22.89 -11.36
CA ILE A 135 -5.78 -24.17 -12.07
C ILE A 135 -5.81 -25.34 -11.09
N THR A 136 -4.99 -25.27 -10.02
CA THR A 136 -4.93 -26.35 -9.04
C THR A 136 -6.21 -26.50 -8.23
N LEU A 137 -6.99 -25.43 -8.03
CA LEU A 137 -8.32 -25.56 -7.42
C LEU A 137 -9.31 -26.28 -8.34
N GLU A 138 -9.33 -25.93 -9.63
CA GLU A 138 -10.18 -26.59 -10.62
C GLU A 138 -9.89 -28.10 -10.69
N GLU A 139 -8.62 -28.50 -10.62
CA GLU A 139 -8.19 -29.91 -10.60
C GLU A 139 -8.57 -30.69 -9.33
N VAL A 140 -8.81 -30.00 -8.20
CA VAL A 140 -9.20 -30.63 -6.92
C VAL A 140 -10.72 -30.81 -6.81
N ASP A 141 -11.48 -29.98 -7.52
CA ASP A 141 -12.94 -30.00 -7.52
C ASP A 141 -13.54 -31.01 -8.54
N GLU A 142 -12.72 -31.60 -9.42
CA GLU A 142 -13.05 -32.73 -10.32
C GLU A 142 -12.79 -34.12 -9.68
#